data_AF-A0A0M6XTE7-F1
#
_entry.id   AF-A0A0M6XTE7-F1
#
_cell.length_a   1.000
_cell.length_b   1.000
_cell.length_c   1.000
_cell.angle_alpha   90.00
_cell.angle_beta   90.00
_cell.angle_gamma   90.00
#
_symmetry.space_group_name_H-M   'P 1'
#
loop_
_entity.id
_entity.type
_entity.pdbx_description
1 polymer ?
#
loop_
_entity_poly.entity_id
_entity_poly.type
_entity_poly.pdbx_seq_one_letter_code
_entity_poly.pdbx_strand_id
1 'polypeptide(L)'
;MTRTPGTRLEWHDLAGWMTATLIIGRRRATRRIEPWTRHVAALPAAMIAREADADLLREVRDLFLRGPSGLCQPLRGHRAEAPQTALIVAINNRLAVIAREADRIEPGPNWLAIHGADGT
;
A
#
# COMPACT_ATOMS: atom_id res chain seq x y z
N MET A 1 -9.14 -7.90 11.48
CA MET A 1 -7.86 -7.98 12.20
C MET A 1 -6.98 -8.98 11.48
N THR A 2 -5.76 -8.62 11.13
CA THR A 2 -4.84 -9.48 10.38
C THR A 2 -3.60 -9.76 11.22
N ARG A 3 -3.01 -10.94 11.04
CA ARG A 3 -1.86 -11.40 11.80
C ARG A 3 -0.77 -11.83 10.85
N THR A 4 0.47 -11.50 11.19
CA THR A 4 1.64 -11.97 10.43
C THR A 4 1.89 -13.45 10.73
N PRO A 5 1.79 -14.36 9.73
CA PRO A 5 1.91 -15.79 9.96
C PRO A 5 3.25 -16.17 10.62
N GLY A 6 3.19 -17.05 11.62
CA GLY A 6 4.37 -17.48 12.38
C GLY A 6 4.89 -16.46 13.40
N THR A 7 4.17 -15.36 13.67
CA THR A 7 4.49 -14.39 14.72
C THR A 7 3.28 -14.08 15.59
N ARG A 8 3.44 -13.31 16.67
CA ARG A 8 2.33 -12.73 17.46
C ARG A 8 2.02 -11.27 17.05
N LEU A 9 2.51 -10.82 15.89
CA LEU A 9 2.30 -9.45 15.42
C LEU A 9 0.96 -9.35 14.72
N GLU A 10 0.09 -8.51 15.27
CA GLU A 10 -1.26 -8.25 14.81
C GLU A 10 -1.39 -6.79 14.41
N TRP A 11 -2.18 -6.53 13.38
CA TRP A 11 -2.39 -5.21 12.81
C TRP A 11 -3.78 -5.13 12.17
N HIS A 12 -4.31 -3.91 12.09
CA HIS A 12 -5.67 -3.63 11.60
C HIS A 12 -5.70 -2.67 10.41
N ASP A 13 -4.60 -1.97 10.17
CA ASP A 13 -4.39 -0.95 9.16
C ASP A 13 -2.95 -1.02 8.59
N LEU A 14 -2.66 -0.16 7.60
CA LEU A 14 -1.37 -0.17 6.93
C LEU A 14 -0.25 0.34 7.85
N ALA A 15 -0.54 1.28 8.75
CA ALA A 15 0.42 1.80 9.72
C ALA A 15 0.84 0.72 10.74
N GLY A 16 -0.11 -0.09 11.21
CA GLY A 16 0.15 -1.25 12.05
C GLY A 16 0.96 -2.32 11.32
N TRP A 17 0.68 -2.54 10.02
CA TRP A 17 1.51 -3.43 9.18
C TRP A 17 2.95 -2.92 9.05
N MET A 18 3.14 -1.62 8.83
CA MET A 18 4.48 -1.00 8.78
C MET A 18 5.21 -1.11 10.12
N THR A 19 4.50 -0.90 11.23
CA THR A 19 5.08 -1.08 12.58
C THR A 19 5.53 -2.52 12.80
N ALA A 20 4.71 -3.50 12.39
CA ALA A 20 5.07 -4.91 12.43
C ALA A 20 6.29 -5.22 11.53
N THR A 21 6.37 -4.61 10.35
CA THR A 21 7.53 -4.68 9.45
C THR A 21 8.80 -4.25 10.19
N LEU A 22 8.81 -3.08 10.82
CA LEU A 22 9.96 -2.56 11.56
C LEU A 22 10.36 -3.49 12.73
N ILE A 23 9.39 -4.06 13.45
CA ILE A 23 9.65 -5.01 14.53
C ILE A 23 10.32 -6.29 14.01
N ILE A 24 9.84 -6.83 12.88
CA ILE A 24 10.47 -8.00 12.23
C ILE A 24 11.92 -7.66 11.85
N GLY A 25 12.16 -6.47 11.28
CA GLY A 25 13.49 -6.01 10.90
C GLY A 25 14.46 -5.85 12.07
N ARG A 26 13.97 -5.38 13.23
CA ARG A 26 14.78 -5.24 14.46
C ARG A 26 15.14 -6.57 15.10
N ARG A 27 14.29 -7.62 14.96
CA ARG A 27 14.51 -8.97 15.53
C ARG A 27 15.56 -9.81 14.77
N ARG A 28 16.47 -9.18 14.03
CA ARG A 28 17.50 -9.79 13.17
C ARG A 28 18.53 -10.62 13.98
N ALA A 29 18.12 -11.77 14.52
CA ALA A 29 19.02 -12.82 14.99
C ALA A 29 19.22 -13.92 13.92
N THR A 30 18.38 -14.01 12.89
CA THR A 30 18.65 -14.88 11.73
C THR A 30 18.17 -14.21 10.44
N ARG A 31 19.00 -14.24 9.39
CA ARG A 31 18.74 -13.71 8.03
C ARG A 31 17.67 -14.52 7.27
N ARG A 32 16.59 -14.93 7.94
CA ARG A 32 15.53 -15.73 7.32
C ARG A 32 14.68 -14.81 6.46
N ILE A 33 14.60 -15.11 5.16
CA ILE A 33 13.74 -14.45 4.17
C ILE A 33 12.26 -14.79 4.45
N GLU A 34 12.02 -15.99 4.98
CA GLU A 34 10.71 -16.59 5.20
C GLU A 34 9.70 -15.73 6.02
N PRO A 35 10.08 -15.11 7.16
CA PRO A 35 9.15 -14.25 7.91
C PRO A 35 8.71 -13.02 7.12
N TRP A 36 9.60 -12.46 6.29
CA TRP A 36 9.26 -11.33 5.42
C TRP A 36 8.30 -11.74 4.33
N THR A 37 8.57 -12.84 3.62
CA THR A 37 7.67 -13.34 2.57
C THR A 37 6.26 -13.59 3.11
N ARG A 38 6.14 -14.23 4.28
CA ARG A 38 4.84 -14.46 4.94
C ARG A 38 4.16 -13.16 5.37
N HIS A 39 4.93 -12.19 5.84
CA HIS A 39 4.41 -10.89 6.24
C HIS A 39 3.86 -10.08 5.06
N VAL A 40 4.58 -10.08 3.93
CA VAL A 40 4.12 -9.46 2.68
C VAL A 40 2.87 -10.17 2.15
N ALA A 41 2.90 -11.50 2.08
CA ALA A 41 1.76 -12.29 1.58
C ALA A 41 0.49 -12.12 2.43
N ALA A 42 0.63 -11.77 3.71
CA ALA A 42 -0.51 -11.51 4.59
C ALA A 42 -1.15 -10.13 4.39
N LEU A 43 -0.51 -9.18 3.69
CA LEU A 43 -1.06 -7.84 3.46
C LEU A 43 -2.19 -7.87 2.42
N PRO A 44 -3.46 -7.60 2.77
CA PRO A 44 -4.53 -7.56 1.80
C PRO A 44 -4.47 -6.27 0.97
N ALA A 45 -4.60 -6.39 -0.36
CA ALA A 45 -4.67 -5.23 -1.25
C ALA A 45 -5.85 -4.29 -0.91
N ALA A 46 -6.93 -4.81 -0.34
CA ALA A 46 -8.07 -4.01 0.12
C ALA A 46 -7.71 -3.02 1.24
N MET A 47 -6.69 -3.31 2.05
CA MET A 47 -6.20 -2.38 3.07
C MET A 47 -5.46 -1.21 2.42
N ILE A 48 -4.62 -1.49 1.41
CA ILE A 48 -3.96 -0.46 0.60
C ILE A 48 -4.99 0.43 -0.10
N ALA A 49 -6.04 -0.18 -0.67
CA ALA A 49 -7.09 0.55 -1.38
C ALA A 49 -7.88 1.53 -0.48
N ARG A 50 -7.90 1.30 0.83
CA ARG A 50 -8.61 2.13 1.82
C ARG A 50 -7.72 3.16 2.52
N GLU A 51 -6.40 3.06 2.35
CA GLU A 51 -5.47 3.98 2.99
C GLU A 51 -5.64 5.40 2.45
N ALA A 52 -5.62 6.39 3.34
CA ALA A 52 -5.75 7.81 3.00
C ALA A 52 -4.40 8.54 3.05
N ASP A 53 -3.44 8.01 3.81
CA ASP A 53 -2.12 8.60 3.95
C ASP A 53 -1.24 8.28 2.72
N ALA A 54 -1.04 9.30 1.88
CA ALA A 54 -0.22 9.20 0.68
C ALA A 54 1.28 9.01 1.00
N ASP A 55 1.77 9.55 2.11
CA ASP A 55 3.17 9.42 2.51
C ASP A 55 3.45 8.01 3.00
N LEU A 56 2.57 7.46 3.84
CA LEU A 56 2.65 6.06 4.25
C LEU A 56 2.61 5.11 3.04
N LEU A 57 1.75 5.36 2.07
CA LEU A 57 1.69 4.59 0.82
C LEU A 57 3.02 4.64 0.06
N ARG A 58 3.67 5.81 -0.01
CA ARG A 58 5.00 5.97 -0.65
C ARG A 58 6.08 5.22 0.11
N GLU A 59 6.08 5.28 1.44
CA GLU A 59 7.04 4.56 2.27
C GLU A 59 6.92 3.03 2.09
N VAL A 60 5.70 2.50 2.09
CA VAL A 60 5.45 1.07 1.83
C VAL A 60 5.91 0.69 0.43
N ARG A 61 5.66 1.52 -0.58
CA ARG A 61 6.13 1.29 -1.94
C ARG A 61 7.66 1.23 -1.99
N ASP A 62 8.33 2.17 -1.35
CA ASP A 62 9.79 2.23 -1.33
C ASP A 62 10.39 1.01 -0.62
N LEU A 63 9.72 0.49 0.40
CA LEU A 63 10.08 -0.78 1.04
C LEU A 63 9.96 -1.97 0.08
N PHE A 64 8.95 -2.03 -0.78
CA PHE A 64 8.85 -3.07 -1.81
C PHE A 64 9.85 -2.89 -2.96
N LEU A 65 10.38 -1.69 -3.20
CA LEU A 65 11.35 -1.44 -4.26
C LEU A 65 12.80 -1.56 -3.81
N ARG A 66 13.09 -1.21 -2.55
CA ARG A 66 14.46 -1.02 -2.03
C ARG A 66 14.69 -1.66 -0.66
N GLY A 67 13.70 -2.34 -0.10
CA GLY A 67 13.80 -3.01 1.18
C GLY A 67 14.70 -4.26 1.17
N PRO A 68 14.83 -4.94 2.32
CA PRO A 68 15.60 -6.17 2.42
C PRO A 68 14.99 -7.32 1.59
N SER A 69 15.82 -8.32 1.28
CA SER A 69 15.37 -9.55 0.61
C SER A 69 14.22 -10.22 1.37
N GLY A 70 13.14 -10.56 0.66
CA GLY A 70 11.88 -11.08 1.21
C GLY A 70 10.78 -10.01 1.35
N LEU A 71 11.17 -8.74 1.55
CA LEU A 71 10.26 -7.59 1.41
C LEU A 71 10.27 -7.05 -0.01
N CYS A 72 11.47 -6.87 -0.58
CA CYS A 72 11.63 -6.30 -1.90
C CYS A 72 11.05 -7.21 -3.00
N GLN A 73 10.44 -6.59 -4.00
CA GLN A 73 9.94 -7.25 -5.19
C GLN A 73 11.09 -7.98 -5.88
N PRO A 74 10.90 -9.26 -6.26
CA PRO A 74 11.98 -10.01 -6.90
C PRO A 74 12.26 -9.50 -8.32
N LEU A 75 13.36 -9.98 -8.89
CA LEU A 75 13.76 -9.69 -10.27
C LEU A 75 12.66 -10.07 -11.27
N ARG A 76 12.63 -9.40 -12.43
CA ARG A 76 11.55 -9.46 -13.43
C ARG A 76 11.05 -10.90 -13.72
N GLY A 77 11.96 -11.87 -13.84
CA GLY A 77 11.61 -13.27 -14.13
C GLY A 77 10.83 -14.01 -13.03
N HIS A 78 10.80 -13.49 -11.81
CA HIS A 78 10.14 -14.12 -10.65
C HIS A 78 8.96 -13.30 -10.12
N ARG A 79 8.50 -12.28 -10.87
CA ARG A 79 7.46 -11.35 -10.40
C ARG A 79 6.04 -11.86 -10.54
N ALA A 80 5.81 -12.84 -11.42
CA ALA A 80 4.47 -13.28 -11.80
C ALA A 80 3.64 -13.76 -10.60
N GLU A 81 4.28 -14.46 -9.66
CA GLU A 81 3.65 -15.01 -8.46
C GLU A 81 3.99 -14.24 -7.18
N ALA A 82 4.76 -13.15 -7.32
CA ALA A 82 5.24 -12.39 -6.17
C ALA A 82 4.16 -11.44 -5.65
N PRO A 83 3.72 -11.53 -4.38
CA PRO A 83 2.66 -10.68 -3.83
C PRO A 83 3.00 -9.18 -3.93
N GLN A 84 4.28 -8.83 -3.87
CA GLN A 84 4.78 -7.46 -4.03
C GLN A 84 4.27 -6.80 -5.31
N THR A 85 4.15 -7.55 -6.41
CA THR A 85 3.71 -6.98 -7.70
C THR A 85 2.29 -6.45 -7.60
N ALA A 86 1.37 -7.25 -7.08
CA ALA A 86 -0.02 -6.84 -6.90
C ALA A 86 -0.15 -5.69 -5.89
N LEU A 87 0.66 -5.71 -4.81
CA LEU A 87 0.66 -4.66 -3.79
C LEU A 87 1.20 -3.33 -4.34
N ILE A 88 2.29 -3.33 -5.12
CA ILE A 88 2.82 -2.12 -5.77
C ILE A 88 1.78 -1.52 -6.72
N VAL A 89 1.09 -2.35 -7.50
CA VAL A 89 0.01 -1.89 -8.39
C VAL A 89 -1.13 -1.26 -7.57
N ALA A 90 -1.57 -1.92 -6.50
CA ALA A 90 -2.60 -1.37 -5.61
C ALA A 90 -2.19 -0.02 -5.01
N ILE A 91 -0.93 0.13 -4.59
CA ILE A 91 -0.40 1.39 -4.03
C ILE A 91 -0.42 2.49 -5.08
N ASN A 92 0.10 2.24 -6.28
CA ASN A 92 0.13 3.23 -7.35
C ASN A 92 -1.28 3.66 -7.76
N ASN A 93 -2.22 2.71 -7.84
CA ASN A 93 -3.62 3.02 -8.12
C ASN A 93 -4.22 3.90 -7.03
N ARG A 94 -3.96 3.60 -5.74
CA ARG A 94 -4.49 4.41 -4.64
C ARG A 94 -3.89 5.81 -4.62
N LEU A 95 -2.58 5.95 -4.83
CA LEU A 95 -1.92 7.25 -4.96
C LEU A 95 -2.51 8.10 -6.09
N ALA A 96 -2.84 7.47 -7.23
CA ALA A 96 -3.49 8.16 -8.34
C ALA A 96 -4.91 8.62 -7.99
N VAL A 97 -5.66 7.85 -7.19
CA VAL A 97 -6.97 8.27 -6.69
C VAL A 97 -6.84 9.45 -5.74
N ILE A 98 -5.92 9.41 -4.77
CA ILE A 98 -5.69 10.52 -3.83
C ILE A 98 -5.28 11.80 -4.58
N ALA A 99 -4.40 11.68 -5.58
CA ALA A 99 -4.01 12.83 -6.41
C ALA A 99 -5.22 13.44 -7.15
N ARG A 100 -6.08 12.62 -7.74
CA ARG A 100 -7.32 13.08 -8.40
C ARG A 100 -8.31 13.72 -7.42
N GLU A 101 -8.41 13.18 -6.20
CA GLU A 101 -9.25 13.77 -5.14
C GLU A 101 -8.74 15.16 -4.75
N ALA A 102 -7.42 15.35 -4.67
CA ALA A 102 -6.79 16.63 -4.37
C ALA A 102 -6.90 17.64 -5.54
N ASP A 103 -6.81 17.18 -6.79
CA ASP A 103 -6.93 17.99 -7.99
C ASP A 103 -8.39 18.36 -8.35
N ARG A 104 -9.37 17.89 -7.57
CA ARG A 104 -10.79 18.15 -7.83
C ARG A 104 -11.11 19.61 -7.55
N ILE A 105 -11.03 20.43 -8.59
CA ILE A 105 -11.52 21.81 -8.58
C ILE A 105 -13.05 21.75 -8.48
N GLU A 106 -13.62 22.35 -7.43
CA GLU A 106 -15.07 22.51 -7.33
C GLU A 106 -15.54 23.37 -8.52
N PRO A 107 -16.60 22.96 -9.23
CA PRO A 107 -17.10 23.74 -10.34
C PRO A 107 -17.52 25.12 -9.85
N GLY A 108 -16.86 26.15 -10.37
CA GLY A 108 -17.16 27.53 -10.00
C GLY A 108 -18.58 27.95 -10.41
N PRO A 109 -19.09 29.07 -9.85
CA PRO A 109 -20.46 29.53 -10.11
C PRO A 109 -20.80 29.68 -11.60
N ASN A 110 -19.83 30.06 -12.43
CA ASN A 110 -20.01 30.20 -13.87
C ASN A 110 -20.20 28.84 -14.58
N TRP A 111 -19.54 27.78 -14.13
CA TRP A 111 -19.71 26.43 -14.68
C TRP A 111 -21.10 25.89 -14.35
N LEU A 112 -21.58 26.12 -13.12
CA LEU A 112 -22.95 25.78 -12.69
C LEU A 112 -24.01 26.62 -13.41
N ALA A 113 -23.75 27.89 -13.72
CA ALA A 113 -24.68 28.74 -14.46
C ALA A 113 -24.85 28.32 -15.93
N ILE A 114 -23.80 27.80 -16.57
CA ILE A 114 -23.83 27.35 -17.97
C ILE A 114 -24.41 25.95 -18.10
N HIS A 115 -24.15 25.05 -17.15
CA HIS A 115 -24.51 23.63 -17.25
C HIS A 115 -25.62 23.18 -16.28
N GLY A 116 -26.03 24.03 -15.33
CA GLY A 116 -27.10 23.75 -14.38
C GLY A 116 -28.48 24.30 -14.79
N ALA A 117 -28.58 24.98 -15.94
CA ALA A 117 -29.80 25.66 -16.38
C ALA A 117 -30.77 24.79 -17.21
N ASP A 118 -30.42 23.54 -17.53
CA ASP A 118 -31.30 22.61 -18.28
C ASP A 118 -32.11 21.70 -17.34
N GLY A 119 -32.83 22.31 -16.39
CA GLY A 119 -33.53 21.57 -15.35
C GLY A 119 -34.76 22.27 -14.77
N THR A 120 -35.63 22.84 -15.62
CA THR A 120 -37.05 23.08 -15.33
C THR A 120 -37.88 23.00 -16.59
#